data_AF-A0A382VQL6-F1
#
_entry.id   AF-A0A382VQL6-F1
#
_cell.length_a   1.000
_cell.length_b   1.000
_cell.length_c   1.000
_cell.angle_alpha   90.00
_cell.angle_beta   90.00
_cell.angle_gamma   90.00
#
_symmetry.space_group_name_H-M   'P 1'
#
loop_
_entity.id
_entity.type
_entity.pdbx_description
1 polymer ?
#
loop_
_entity_poly.entity_id
_entity_poly.type
_entity_poly.pdbx_seq_one_letter_code
_entity_poly.pdbx_strand_id
1 'polypeptide(L)'
;GSFPYTAGVFPFKRTDEMPMRMFAGEGSSSTTNQRFHYLTKDLPFNRLSTAFDSLTLYGLDPTDERLDLFSKCCESGVSISNIDEMDRLFDGFDLCSPNTSVSLTINGNYWGILAMFLQTAVRQQRRVFIEQNGKAPNKQEMSDIKARALSQCRGSCQSDQLKDLMGQPSNIINLNNSLRMMSDVAEYFVENDIRRFNTISISGYHLGEAGCSSVTQAALTLSNGLTYLEIFKERGLDPDEFLVNFSWFFSNGMSPPYAVIGRVCRRIWAIAMRDVYGLEADS
;
A
#
# COMPACT_ATOMS: atom_id res chain seq x y z
N GLY A 1 10.93 -20.43 5.78
CA GLY A 1 9.57 -20.58 6.34
C GLY A 1 9.56 -21.43 7.58
N SER A 2 10.43 -21.14 8.53
CA SER A 2 10.39 -21.69 9.88
C SER A 2 11.00 -20.65 10.80
N PHE A 3 10.45 -20.51 12.00
CA PHE A 3 10.95 -19.56 13.00
C PHE A 3 12.46 -19.74 13.24
N PRO A 4 13.27 -18.66 13.34
CA PRO A 4 12.92 -17.23 13.34
C PRO A 4 13.01 -16.58 11.95
N TYR A 5 12.65 -17.30 10.89
CA TYR A 5 12.44 -16.80 9.51
C TYR A 5 13.62 -16.03 8.90
N THR A 6 14.83 -16.23 9.41
CA THR A 6 16.04 -15.46 9.03
C THR A 6 16.33 -15.61 7.53
N ALA A 7 16.20 -16.82 6.99
CA ALA A 7 16.40 -17.12 5.57
C ALA A 7 15.18 -16.81 4.67
N GLY A 8 14.03 -16.44 5.25
CA GLY A 8 12.79 -16.15 4.53
C GLY A 8 11.55 -16.66 5.25
N VAL A 9 10.42 -15.98 5.04
CA VAL A 9 9.12 -16.30 5.66
C VAL A 9 8.43 -17.48 5.00
N PHE A 10 8.66 -17.73 3.71
CA PHE A 10 8.13 -18.91 3.01
C PHE A 10 9.15 -20.06 2.98
N PRO A 11 8.72 -21.34 2.93
CA PRO A 11 9.62 -22.47 2.74
C PRO A 11 10.38 -22.41 1.42
N PHE A 12 9.69 -22.01 0.34
CA PHE A 12 10.24 -21.89 -1.01
C PHE A 12 9.79 -20.58 -1.66
N LYS A 13 10.51 -20.16 -2.70
CA LYS A 13 10.09 -19.04 -3.54
C LYS A 13 8.86 -19.45 -4.36
N ARG A 14 7.99 -18.49 -4.64
CA ARG A 14 6.92 -18.65 -5.63
C ARG A 14 7.50 -18.95 -7.01
N THR A 15 6.85 -19.84 -7.74
CA THR A 15 7.22 -20.25 -9.10
C THR A 15 6.35 -19.57 -10.16
N ASP A 16 5.16 -19.12 -9.76
CA ASP A 16 4.12 -18.51 -10.57
C ASP A 16 4.30 -17.00 -10.76
N GLU A 17 4.92 -16.31 -9.78
CA GLU A 17 5.05 -14.85 -9.78
C GLU A 17 6.47 -14.40 -9.43
N MET A 18 7.11 -13.64 -10.32
CA MET A 18 8.39 -13.01 -10.02
C MET A 18 8.21 -11.85 -9.04
N PRO A 19 9.21 -11.53 -8.20
CA PRO A 19 9.14 -10.39 -7.28
C PRO A 19 9.24 -9.02 -7.96
N MET A 20 9.34 -8.98 -9.30
CA MET A 20 9.42 -7.73 -10.06
C MET A 20 8.14 -6.92 -9.89
N ARG A 21 8.29 -5.64 -9.53
CA ARG A 21 7.22 -4.65 -9.51
C ARG A 21 7.79 -3.34 -10.03
N MET A 22 7.25 -2.84 -11.13
CA MET A 22 7.78 -1.65 -11.80
C MET A 22 7.02 -0.40 -11.35
N PHE A 23 7.78 0.62 -10.95
CA PHE A 23 7.29 1.92 -10.53
C PHE A 23 6.91 2.77 -11.74
N ALA A 24 5.68 3.31 -11.78
CA ALA A 24 5.21 4.17 -12.86
C ALA A 24 4.20 5.20 -12.37
N GLY A 25 4.24 6.36 -13.03
CA GLY A 25 3.35 7.49 -12.79
C GLY A 25 3.89 8.68 -13.56
N GLU A 26 3.20 9.05 -14.63
CA GLU A 26 3.52 10.21 -15.45
C GLU A 26 2.25 10.70 -16.16
N GLY A 27 2.05 12.01 -16.23
CA GLY A 27 0.92 12.55 -16.98
C GLY A 27 -0.43 12.30 -16.28
N SER A 28 -1.47 12.17 -17.12
CA SER A 28 -2.83 11.85 -16.68
C SER A 28 -2.99 10.36 -16.34
N SER A 29 -4.15 10.03 -15.73
CA SER A 29 -4.56 8.64 -15.48
C SER A 29 -4.42 7.75 -16.73
N SER A 30 -4.87 8.23 -17.89
CA SER A 30 -4.79 7.50 -19.16
C SER A 30 -3.35 7.27 -19.63
N THR A 31 -2.46 8.26 -19.49
CA THR A 31 -1.04 8.10 -19.87
C THR A 31 -0.36 7.07 -18.97
N THR A 32 -0.58 7.14 -17.66
CA THR A 32 -0.04 6.16 -16.72
C THR A 32 -0.64 4.77 -16.93
N ASN A 33 -1.93 4.67 -17.27
CA ASN A 33 -2.57 3.39 -17.63
C ASN A 33 -1.91 2.73 -18.84
N GLN A 34 -1.63 3.50 -19.91
CA GLN A 34 -0.89 3.00 -21.07
C GLN A 34 0.49 2.49 -20.69
N ARG A 35 1.19 3.20 -19.78
CA ARG A 35 2.47 2.75 -19.23
C ARG A 35 2.33 1.45 -18.45
N PHE A 36 1.29 1.27 -17.64
CA PHE A 36 1.05 0.02 -16.93
C PHE A 36 0.83 -1.16 -17.88
N HIS A 37 0.03 -0.98 -18.94
CA HIS A 37 -0.17 -2.01 -19.97
C HIS A 37 1.13 -2.35 -20.69
N TYR A 38 1.96 -1.35 -20.98
CA TYR A 38 3.28 -1.57 -21.56
C TYR A 38 4.21 -2.37 -20.63
N LEU A 39 4.28 -2.02 -19.34
CA LEU A 39 5.16 -2.66 -18.37
C LEU A 39 4.76 -4.10 -18.00
N THR A 40 3.47 -4.40 -18.13
CA THR A 40 2.92 -5.74 -17.85
C THR A 40 2.74 -6.58 -19.10
N LYS A 41 3.07 -6.03 -20.27
CA LYS A 41 3.01 -6.73 -21.54
C LYS A 41 3.83 -8.02 -21.48
N ASP A 42 3.23 -9.11 -21.94
CA ASP A 42 3.83 -10.45 -22.00
C ASP A 42 4.13 -11.10 -20.62
N LEU A 43 3.62 -10.53 -19.51
CA LEU A 43 3.70 -11.13 -18.18
C LEU A 43 2.39 -11.86 -17.82
N PRO A 44 2.45 -13.01 -17.14
CA PRO A 44 1.25 -13.74 -16.69
C PRO A 44 0.60 -13.14 -15.42
N PHE A 45 1.14 -12.03 -14.91
CA PHE A 45 0.71 -11.33 -13.70
C PHE A 45 0.87 -9.82 -13.84
N ASN A 46 0.07 -9.06 -13.07
CA ASN A 46 0.09 -7.61 -13.05
C ASN A 46 0.57 -7.12 -11.68
N ARG A 47 1.82 -6.67 -11.56
CA ARG A 47 2.35 -6.05 -10.34
C ARG A 47 2.63 -4.58 -10.58
N LEU A 48 1.61 -3.76 -10.35
CA LEU A 48 1.65 -2.32 -10.59
C LEU A 48 2.20 -1.59 -9.37
N SER A 49 2.97 -0.53 -9.57
CA SER A 49 3.35 0.40 -8.50
C SER A 49 3.15 1.83 -8.97
N THR A 50 2.25 2.54 -8.32
CA THR A 50 1.80 3.87 -8.70
C THR A 50 2.60 4.95 -7.97
N ALA A 51 3.10 5.91 -8.74
CA ALA A 51 3.67 7.16 -8.27
C ALA A 51 2.68 8.29 -8.52
N PHE A 52 2.37 9.10 -7.52
CA PHE A 52 1.43 10.21 -7.65
C PHE A 52 2.15 11.54 -7.79
N ASP A 53 1.54 12.48 -8.52
CA ASP A 53 2.07 13.84 -8.63
C ASP A 53 2.04 14.57 -7.29
N SER A 54 2.76 15.68 -7.20
CA SER A 54 2.85 16.41 -5.92
C SER A 54 1.50 16.93 -5.43
N LEU A 55 0.58 17.33 -6.30
CA LEU A 55 -0.73 17.82 -5.86
C LEU A 55 -1.51 16.70 -5.17
N THR A 56 -1.58 15.53 -5.79
CA THR A 56 -2.22 14.33 -5.22
C THR A 56 -1.55 13.91 -3.91
N LEU A 57 -0.21 13.94 -3.83
CA LEU A 57 0.53 13.61 -2.62
C LEU A 57 0.15 14.51 -1.43
N TYR A 58 -0.11 15.79 -1.70
CA TYR A 58 -0.53 16.79 -0.70
C TYR A 58 -2.06 16.96 -0.60
N GLY A 59 -2.86 16.12 -1.25
CA GLY A 59 -4.32 16.17 -1.18
C GLY A 59 -4.94 17.44 -1.77
N LEU A 60 -4.31 17.99 -2.81
CA LEU A 60 -4.78 19.18 -3.52
C LEU A 60 -5.35 18.80 -4.89
N ASP A 61 -6.43 19.47 -5.27
CA ASP A 61 -6.96 19.38 -6.62
C ASP A 61 -6.18 20.29 -7.58
N PRO A 62 -6.02 19.90 -8.86
CA PRO A 62 -5.47 20.75 -9.89
C PRO A 62 -6.40 21.93 -10.14
N THR A 63 -5.80 23.11 -10.26
CA THR A 63 -6.50 24.39 -10.44
C THR A 63 -5.72 25.25 -11.42
N ASP A 64 -6.42 26.00 -12.27
CA ASP A 64 -5.87 26.99 -13.18
C ASP A 64 -5.73 28.38 -12.54
N GLU A 65 -6.32 28.60 -11.36
CA GLU A 65 -6.21 29.86 -10.60
C GLU A 65 -4.83 30.04 -9.97
N ARG A 66 -4.15 28.93 -9.64
CA ARG A 66 -2.84 28.90 -8.99
C ARG A 66 -1.82 28.28 -9.93
N LEU A 67 -1.20 29.11 -10.78
CA LEU A 67 -0.22 28.67 -11.78
C LEU A 67 0.99 27.93 -11.16
N ASP A 68 1.34 28.23 -9.91
CA ASP A 68 2.37 27.54 -9.14
C ASP A 68 1.99 26.09 -8.78
N LEU A 69 0.70 25.78 -8.66
CA LEU A 69 0.18 24.43 -8.52
C LEU A 69 -0.07 23.79 -9.89
N PHE A 70 -0.64 24.53 -10.83
CA PHE A 70 -0.91 24.05 -12.18
C PHE A 70 0.32 23.44 -12.85
N SER A 71 1.47 24.12 -12.74
CA SER A 71 2.75 23.68 -13.29
C SER A 71 3.32 22.39 -12.67
N LYS A 72 2.76 21.93 -11.54
CA LYS A 72 3.16 20.69 -10.86
C LYS A 72 2.18 19.54 -11.09
N CYS A 73 1.02 19.82 -11.68
CA CYS A 73 0.05 18.81 -12.04
C CYS A 73 0.66 17.87 -13.08
N CYS A 74 0.48 16.56 -12.90
CA CYS A 74 0.99 15.51 -13.80
C CYS A 74 2.53 15.41 -13.90
N GLU A 75 3.26 16.17 -13.09
CA GLU A 75 4.72 16.14 -13.01
C GLU A 75 5.19 15.16 -11.92
N SER A 76 6.24 14.38 -12.23
CA SER A 76 6.84 13.38 -11.32
C SER A 76 5.89 12.30 -10.81
N GLY A 77 4.70 12.17 -11.39
CA GLY A 77 3.70 11.19 -10.99
C GLY A 77 2.38 11.38 -11.75
N VAL A 78 1.44 10.46 -11.53
CA VAL A 78 0.09 10.58 -12.07
C VAL A 78 -0.76 11.53 -11.24
N SER A 79 -1.55 12.39 -11.89
CA SER A 79 -2.51 13.25 -11.20
C SER A 79 -3.85 12.53 -10.99
N ILE A 80 -4.29 12.40 -9.73
CA ILE A 80 -5.55 11.75 -9.36
C ILE A 80 -6.31 12.64 -8.36
N SER A 81 -7.40 13.24 -8.83
CA SER A 81 -8.21 14.19 -8.03
C SER A 81 -9.62 13.67 -7.75
N ASN A 82 -10.05 12.64 -8.47
CA ASN A 82 -11.38 12.07 -8.30
C ASN A 82 -11.39 10.57 -8.64
N ILE A 83 -12.51 9.92 -8.30
CA ILE A 83 -12.71 8.49 -8.51
C ILE A 83 -12.74 8.09 -9.98
N ASP A 84 -13.13 8.97 -10.91
CA ASP A 84 -13.19 8.63 -12.32
C ASP A 84 -11.77 8.61 -12.94
N GLU A 85 -10.85 9.45 -12.46
CA GLU A 85 -9.42 9.34 -12.77
C GLU A 85 -8.84 8.02 -12.24
N MET A 86 -9.24 7.58 -11.04
CA MET A 86 -8.83 6.28 -10.49
C MET A 86 -9.37 5.11 -11.33
N ASP A 87 -10.61 5.20 -11.81
CA ASP A 87 -11.21 4.23 -12.72
C ASP A 87 -10.42 4.16 -14.05
N ARG A 88 -10.05 5.30 -14.63
CA ARG A 88 -9.21 5.38 -15.86
C ARG A 88 -7.81 4.81 -15.64
N LEU A 89 -7.20 5.10 -14.49
CA LEU A 89 -5.84 4.66 -14.16
C LEU A 89 -5.71 3.13 -14.21
N PHE A 90 -6.73 2.41 -13.75
CA PHE A 90 -6.74 0.95 -13.69
C PHE A 90 -7.67 0.28 -14.70
N ASP A 91 -8.07 1.00 -15.75
CA ASP A 91 -8.87 0.42 -16.81
C ASP A 91 -8.12 -0.72 -17.53
N GLY A 92 -8.84 -1.80 -17.83
CA GLY A 92 -8.28 -3.04 -18.37
C GLY A 92 -7.54 -3.94 -17.36
N PHE A 93 -7.41 -3.54 -16.08
CA PHE A 93 -6.85 -4.39 -15.02
C PHE A 93 -7.94 -4.85 -14.06
N ASP A 94 -8.16 -6.17 -13.95
CA ASP A 94 -9.03 -6.72 -12.90
C ASP A 94 -8.33 -6.65 -11.55
N LEU A 95 -8.76 -5.71 -10.70
CA LEU A 95 -8.20 -5.46 -9.37
C LEU A 95 -8.54 -6.56 -8.35
N CYS A 96 -9.51 -7.44 -8.64
CA CYS A 96 -9.87 -8.58 -7.81
C CYS A 96 -9.26 -9.90 -8.31
N SER A 97 -8.52 -9.86 -9.43
CA SER A 97 -7.82 -11.04 -9.94
C SER A 97 -6.68 -11.45 -8.98
N PRO A 98 -6.49 -12.75 -8.71
CA PRO A 98 -5.42 -13.24 -7.85
C PRO A 98 -4.02 -12.91 -8.38
N ASN A 99 -3.89 -12.69 -9.69
CA ASN A 99 -2.62 -12.37 -10.37
C ASN A 99 -2.38 -10.86 -10.51
N THR A 100 -3.32 -10.01 -10.07
CA THR A 100 -3.15 -8.56 -10.06
C THR A 100 -2.81 -8.09 -8.65
N SER A 101 -1.88 -7.14 -8.53
CA SER A 101 -1.58 -6.46 -7.27
C SER A 101 -1.11 -5.05 -7.53
N VAL A 102 -1.68 -4.08 -6.82
CA VAL A 102 -1.35 -2.65 -6.97
C VAL A 102 -0.70 -2.12 -5.70
N SER A 103 0.43 -1.42 -5.84
CA SER A 103 1.06 -0.67 -4.77
C SER A 103 0.83 0.83 -4.98
N LEU A 104 0.34 1.53 -3.96
CA LEU A 104 0.04 2.97 -3.99
C LEU A 104 1.03 3.72 -3.10
N THR A 105 1.88 4.54 -3.71
CA THR A 105 2.93 5.29 -3.00
C THR A 105 2.41 6.65 -2.56
N ILE A 106 1.52 6.63 -1.57
CA ILE A 106 0.83 7.82 -1.03
C ILE A 106 0.93 7.81 0.50
N ASN A 107 1.16 8.98 1.10
CA ASN A 107 1.24 9.15 2.55
C ASN A 107 0.30 10.26 3.04
N GLY A 108 0.46 11.51 2.63
CA GLY A 108 -0.35 12.63 3.14
C GLY A 108 -1.86 12.41 3.05
N ASN A 109 -2.39 12.23 1.83
CA ASN A 109 -3.81 11.95 1.58
C ASN A 109 -4.09 10.45 1.33
N TYR A 110 -3.42 9.56 2.06
CA TYR A 110 -3.51 8.12 1.77
C TYR A 110 -4.92 7.56 1.94
N TRP A 111 -5.71 8.06 2.90
CA TRP A 111 -7.08 7.59 3.15
C TRP A 111 -8.00 7.87 1.95
N GLY A 112 -7.91 9.06 1.35
CA GLY A 112 -8.72 9.45 0.20
C GLY A 112 -8.39 8.60 -1.01
N ILE A 113 -7.10 8.45 -1.31
CA ILE A 113 -6.62 7.63 -2.43
C ILE A 113 -6.94 6.14 -2.22
N LEU A 114 -6.79 5.63 -0.99
CA LEU A 114 -7.14 4.25 -0.65
C LEU A 114 -8.64 3.99 -0.80
N ALA A 115 -9.49 4.92 -0.33
CA ALA A 115 -10.93 4.83 -0.50
C ALA A 115 -11.31 4.85 -1.99
N MET A 116 -10.68 5.71 -2.79
CA MET A 116 -10.89 5.73 -4.24
C MET A 116 -10.51 4.39 -4.87
N PHE A 117 -9.34 3.85 -4.54
CA PHE A 117 -8.86 2.58 -5.08
C PHE A 117 -9.79 1.40 -4.75
N LEU A 118 -10.17 1.26 -3.47
CA LEU A 118 -11.09 0.20 -3.04
C LEU A 118 -12.47 0.36 -3.72
N GLN A 119 -12.95 1.59 -3.87
CA GLN A 119 -14.20 1.86 -4.56
C GLN A 119 -14.11 1.56 -6.06
N THR A 120 -12.97 1.80 -6.71
CA THR A 120 -12.73 1.41 -8.10
C THR A 120 -12.81 -0.10 -8.26
N ALA A 121 -12.25 -0.90 -7.35
CA ALA A 121 -12.40 -2.36 -7.37
C ALA A 121 -13.87 -2.79 -7.23
N VAL A 122 -14.63 -2.15 -6.33
CA VAL A 122 -16.08 -2.40 -6.18
C VAL A 122 -16.85 -2.01 -7.45
N ARG A 123 -16.51 -0.87 -8.09
CA ARG A 123 -17.11 -0.42 -9.35
C ARG A 123 -16.83 -1.40 -10.49
N GLN A 124 -15.62 -1.95 -10.58
CA GLN A 124 -15.28 -3.00 -11.55
C GLN A 124 -16.16 -4.24 -11.37
N GLN A 125 -16.26 -4.78 -10.15
CA GLN A 125 -17.07 -5.98 -9.88
C GLN A 125 -18.57 -5.74 -10.10
N ARG A 126 -19.06 -4.52 -9.84
CA ARG A 126 -20.43 -4.12 -10.19
C ARG A 126 -20.66 -4.14 -11.71
N ARG A 127 -19.71 -3.64 -12.52
CA ARG A 127 -19.81 -3.69 -13.99
C ARG A 127 -19.86 -5.14 -14.48
N VAL A 128 -18.97 -5.99 -13.98
CA VAL A 128 -18.96 -7.43 -14.28
C VAL A 128 -20.30 -8.09 -13.94
N PHE A 129 -20.88 -7.77 -12.78
CA PHE A 129 -22.20 -8.28 -12.41
C PHE A 129 -23.29 -7.88 -13.42
N ILE A 130 -23.32 -6.60 -13.81
CA ILE A 130 -24.32 -6.09 -14.77
C ILE A 130 -24.17 -6.78 -16.13
N GLU A 131 -22.94 -6.94 -16.61
CA GLU A 131 -22.65 -7.62 -17.88
C GLU A 131 -23.09 -9.10 -17.86
N GLN A 132 -22.87 -9.80 -16.75
CA GLN A 132 -23.23 -11.21 -16.61
C GLN A 132 -24.73 -11.45 -16.39
N ASN A 133 -25.43 -10.53 -15.73
CA ASN A 133 -26.82 -10.74 -15.30
C ASN A 133 -27.84 -9.89 -16.07
N GLY A 134 -27.39 -8.92 -16.87
CA GLY A 134 -28.26 -8.02 -17.64
C GLY A 134 -29.11 -7.06 -16.79
N LYS A 135 -28.79 -6.90 -15.49
CA LYS A 135 -29.55 -6.04 -14.56
C LYS A 135 -28.63 -5.34 -13.56
N ALA A 136 -29.09 -4.21 -13.01
CA ALA A 136 -28.44 -3.58 -11.87
C ALA A 136 -28.59 -4.45 -10.61
N PRO A 137 -27.56 -4.54 -9.75
CA PRO A 137 -27.66 -5.27 -8.49
C PRO A 137 -28.64 -4.56 -7.55
N ASN A 138 -29.44 -5.33 -6.83
CA ASN A 138 -30.22 -4.85 -5.70
C ASN A 138 -29.32 -4.55 -4.48
N LYS A 139 -29.91 -4.11 -3.36
CA LYS A 139 -29.14 -3.75 -2.15
C LYS A 139 -28.30 -4.90 -1.59
N GLN A 140 -28.85 -6.11 -1.54
CA GLN A 140 -28.12 -7.28 -1.03
C GLN A 140 -27.01 -7.68 -2.00
N GLU A 141 -27.32 -7.79 -3.30
CA GLU A 141 -26.35 -8.10 -4.33
C GLU A 141 -25.18 -7.10 -4.33
N MET A 142 -25.46 -5.80 -4.13
CA MET A 142 -24.42 -4.78 -4.02
C MET A 142 -23.56 -4.92 -2.75
N SER A 143 -24.17 -5.31 -1.62
CA SER A 143 -23.44 -5.61 -0.39
C SER A 143 -22.48 -6.78 -0.60
N ASP A 144 -22.94 -7.84 -1.26
CA ASP A 144 -22.14 -9.04 -1.54
C ASP A 144 -21.00 -8.72 -2.53
N ILE A 145 -21.26 -7.91 -3.55
CA ILE A 145 -20.25 -7.41 -4.49
C ILE A 145 -19.18 -6.63 -3.75
N LYS A 146 -19.57 -5.71 -2.84
CA LYS A 146 -18.64 -4.92 -2.06
C LYS A 146 -17.76 -5.81 -1.18
N ALA A 147 -18.35 -6.70 -0.39
CA ALA A 147 -17.62 -7.60 0.50
C ALA A 147 -16.62 -8.49 -0.26
N ARG A 148 -17.05 -9.02 -1.43
CA ARG A 148 -16.17 -9.82 -2.29
C ARG A 148 -15.03 -8.99 -2.87
N ALA A 149 -15.31 -7.79 -3.38
CA ALA A 149 -14.28 -6.94 -3.96
C ALA A 149 -13.21 -6.56 -2.92
N LEU A 150 -13.63 -6.17 -1.71
CA LEU A 150 -12.72 -5.81 -0.63
C LEU A 150 -11.85 -6.97 -0.17
N SER A 151 -12.42 -8.17 0.00
CA SER A 151 -11.66 -9.37 0.43
C SER A 151 -10.72 -9.93 -0.65
N GLN A 152 -11.04 -9.76 -1.94
CA GLN A 152 -10.20 -10.26 -3.04
C GLN A 152 -9.12 -9.27 -3.49
N CYS A 153 -9.34 -7.97 -3.30
CA CYS A 153 -8.43 -6.94 -3.77
C CYS A 153 -7.04 -7.08 -3.13
N ARG A 154 -6.00 -7.15 -3.97
CA ARG A 154 -4.61 -7.39 -3.54
C ARG A 154 -3.75 -6.18 -3.79
N GLY A 155 -2.96 -5.76 -2.80
CA GLY A 155 -2.15 -4.57 -2.97
C GLY A 155 -1.49 -4.06 -1.71
N SER A 156 -1.02 -2.82 -1.76
CA SER A 156 -0.41 -2.15 -0.62
C SER A 156 -0.60 -0.64 -0.73
N CYS A 157 -0.91 0.02 0.37
CA CYS A 157 -0.79 1.46 0.52
C CYS A 157 0.43 1.75 1.38
N GLN A 158 1.22 2.78 1.02
CA GLN A 158 2.42 3.10 1.78
C GLN A 158 2.09 3.65 3.16
N SER A 159 1.32 4.74 3.23
CA SER A 159 0.65 5.32 4.40
C SER A 159 1.47 5.55 5.69
N ASP A 160 2.78 5.32 5.70
CA ASP A 160 3.65 5.44 6.88
C ASP A 160 3.92 6.91 7.24
N GLN A 161 3.14 7.42 8.20
CA GLN A 161 3.15 8.80 8.67
C GLN A 161 4.36 9.12 9.57
N LEU A 162 4.90 8.12 10.28
CA LEU A 162 6.07 8.28 11.13
C LEU A 162 7.32 8.55 10.29
N LYS A 163 7.51 7.83 9.17
CA LYS A 163 8.63 8.14 8.26
C LYS A 163 8.48 9.51 7.60
N ASP A 164 7.26 10.00 7.41
CA ASP A 164 7.03 11.24 6.70
C ASP A 164 7.61 12.44 7.47
N LEU A 165 7.54 12.39 8.80
CA LEU A 165 8.18 13.37 9.66
C LEU A 165 9.72 13.27 9.67
N MET A 166 10.28 12.13 9.30
CA MET A 166 11.71 11.84 9.42
C MET A 166 12.47 11.97 8.11
N GLY A 167 11.87 11.60 6.97
CA GLY A 167 12.60 11.48 5.70
C GLY A 167 11.78 11.68 4.42
N GLN A 168 10.46 11.89 4.50
CA GLN A 168 9.65 12.26 3.33
C GLN A 168 8.51 13.20 3.73
N PRO A 169 8.71 14.53 3.75
CA PRO A 169 7.75 15.47 4.33
C PRO A 169 6.51 15.64 3.44
N SER A 170 5.60 14.67 3.45
CA SER A 170 4.31 14.70 2.74
C SER A 170 3.10 14.65 3.68
N ASN A 171 3.30 14.73 5.00
CA ASN A 171 2.18 14.77 5.94
C ASN A 171 1.44 16.12 5.85
N ILE A 172 0.12 16.05 5.73
CA ILE A 172 -0.75 17.22 5.48
C ILE A 172 -1.60 17.63 6.70
N ILE A 173 -1.66 16.76 7.71
CA ILE A 173 -2.32 17.03 8.99
C ILE A 173 -1.36 16.75 10.14
N ASN A 174 -1.70 17.20 11.36
CA ASN A 174 -0.85 16.93 12.51
C ASN A 174 -0.73 15.42 12.79
N LEU A 175 0.40 15.00 13.37
CA LEU A 175 0.73 13.60 13.60
C LEU A 175 -0.36 12.84 14.36
N ASN A 176 -0.90 13.41 15.44
CA ASN A 176 -1.92 12.74 16.25
C ASN A 176 -3.16 12.39 15.43
N ASN A 177 -3.60 13.32 14.57
CA ASN A 177 -4.71 13.07 13.66
C ASN A 177 -4.35 12.06 12.56
N SER A 178 -3.12 12.10 12.01
CA SER A 178 -2.66 11.10 11.04
C SER A 178 -2.66 9.69 11.63
N LEU A 179 -2.13 9.50 12.85
CA LEU A 179 -2.09 8.22 13.55
C LEU A 179 -3.49 7.72 13.94
N ARG A 180 -4.37 8.63 14.36
CA ARG A 180 -5.79 8.30 14.58
C ARG A 180 -6.46 7.80 13.31
N MET A 181 -6.26 8.50 12.19
CA MET A 181 -6.80 8.08 10.89
C MET A 181 -6.27 6.70 10.47
N MET A 182 -4.98 6.41 10.74
CA MET A 182 -4.42 5.07 10.48
C MET A 182 -5.11 3.98 11.29
N SER A 183 -5.47 4.29 12.54
CA SER A 183 -6.22 3.37 13.39
C SER A 183 -7.64 3.14 12.87
N ASP A 184 -8.32 4.21 12.43
CA ASP A 184 -9.67 4.11 11.82
C ASP A 184 -9.65 3.27 10.53
N VAL A 185 -8.60 3.41 9.70
CA VAL A 185 -8.43 2.59 8.49
C VAL A 185 -8.10 1.14 8.82
N ALA A 186 -7.26 0.88 9.82
CA ALA A 186 -6.97 -0.48 10.27
C ALA A 186 -8.23 -1.17 10.83
N GLU A 187 -9.02 -0.47 11.65
CA GLU A 187 -10.31 -0.93 12.15
C GLU A 187 -11.27 -1.28 11.01
N TYR A 188 -11.40 -0.41 10.00
CA TYR A 188 -12.20 -0.70 8.81
C TYR A 188 -11.73 -1.97 8.07
N PHE A 189 -10.42 -2.20 7.98
CA PHE A 189 -9.87 -3.39 7.34
C PHE A 189 -10.22 -4.68 8.10
N VAL A 190 -10.13 -4.64 9.44
CA VAL A 190 -10.52 -5.75 10.30
C VAL A 190 -12.02 -6.03 10.19
N GLU A 191 -12.86 -5.02 10.34
CA GLU A 191 -14.33 -5.14 10.27
C GLU A 191 -14.84 -5.67 8.91
N ASN A 192 -14.10 -5.42 7.83
CA ASN A 192 -14.47 -5.83 6.47
C ASN A 192 -13.62 -7.00 5.93
N ASP A 193 -12.85 -7.67 6.79
CA ASP A 193 -11.99 -8.82 6.45
C ASP A 193 -11.07 -8.59 5.23
N ILE A 194 -10.45 -7.41 5.18
CA ILE A 194 -9.55 -7.01 4.09
C ILE A 194 -8.14 -7.54 4.36
N ARG A 195 -7.93 -8.84 4.12
CA ARG A 195 -6.67 -9.53 4.46
C ARG A 195 -5.60 -9.49 3.37
N ARG A 196 -5.96 -9.20 2.11
CA ARG A 196 -5.05 -9.30 0.95
C ARG A 196 -4.41 -7.98 0.52
N PHE A 197 -4.79 -6.89 1.19
CA PHE A 197 -4.27 -5.57 0.91
C PHE A 197 -3.53 -5.04 2.13
N ASN A 198 -2.29 -4.60 1.97
CA ASN A 198 -1.50 -4.07 3.08
C ASN A 198 -1.95 -2.64 3.37
N THR A 199 -2.43 -2.39 4.59
CA THR A 199 -2.86 -1.06 5.05
C THR A 199 -1.69 -0.09 5.12
N ILE A 200 -0.51 -0.62 5.45
CA ILE A 200 0.71 0.12 5.68
C ILE A 200 1.93 -0.57 5.07
N SER A 201 2.83 0.24 4.52
CA SER A 201 4.18 -0.16 4.15
C SER A 201 5.20 0.63 4.96
N ILE A 202 5.60 0.04 6.09
CA ILE A 202 6.54 0.63 7.04
C ILE A 202 7.89 0.76 6.34
N SER A 203 8.33 2.00 6.12
CA SER A 203 9.30 2.31 5.09
C SER A 203 10.57 2.95 5.66
N GLY A 204 11.69 2.29 5.40
CA GLY A 204 13.05 2.79 5.60
C GLY A 204 13.69 3.36 4.35
N TYR A 205 13.14 3.08 3.16
CA TYR A 205 13.72 3.55 1.89
C TYR A 205 14.03 5.05 1.93
N HIS A 206 13.03 5.87 2.26
CA HIS A 206 13.15 7.33 2.30
C HIS A 206 14.12 7.82 3.38
N LEU A 207 14.22 7.11 4.50
CA LEU A 207 15.22 7.41 5.53
C LEU A 207 16.64 7.18 4.99
N GLY A 208 16.84 6.08 4.26
CA GLY A 208 18.09 5.78 3.57
C GLY A 208 18.45 6.84 2.52
N GLU A 209 17.49 7.22 1.67
CA GLU A 209 17.67 8.27 0.66
C GLU A 209 17.92 9.65 1.28
N ALA A 210 17.35 9.93 2.45
CA ALA A 210 17.64 11.14 3.22
C ALA A 210 19.04 11.13 3.88
N GLY A 211 19.81 10.04 3.73
CA GLY A 211 21.20 9.94 4.17
C GLY A 211 21.43 9.06 5.41
N CYS A 212 20.41 8.33 5.89
CA CYS A 212 20.60 7.41 7.01
C CYS A 212 21.52 6.24 6.63
N SER A 213 22.38 5.83 7.57
CA SER A 213 23.12 4.57 7.45
C SER A 213 22.14 3.37 7.36
N SER A 214 22.60 2.25 6.81
CA SER A 214 21.81 1.01 6.75
C SER A 214 21.37 0.50 8.14
N VAL A 215 22.18 0.74 9.18
CA VAL A 215 21.83 0.40 10.57
C VAL A 215 20.74 1.32 11.10
N THR A 216 20.90 2.63 10.91
CA THR A 216 19.92 3.65 11.33
C THR A 216 18.58 3.43 10.64
N GLN A 217 18.61 3.15 9.33
CA GLN A 217 17.43 2.81 8.56
C GLN A 217 16.70 1.62 9.18
N ALA A 218 17.40 0.49 9.37
CA ALA A 218 16.79 -0.72 9.93
C ALA A 218 16.18 -0.48 11.32
N ALA A 219 16.90 0.23 12.19
CA ALA A 219 16.46 0.52 13.54
C ALA A 219 15.20 1.40 13.57
N LEU A 220 15.20 2.53 12.85
CA LEU A 220 14.06 3.44 12.82
C LEU A 220 12.84 2.80 12.18
N THR A 221 13.01 2.05 11.08
CA THR A 221 11.88 1.37 10.42
C THR A 221 11.25 0.30 11.31
N LEU A 222 12.06 -0.54 11.98
CA LEU A 222 11.53 -1.52 12.93
C LEU A 222 10.86 -0.83 14.13
N SER A 223 11.45 0.26 14.62
CA SER A 223 10.85 1.06 15.69
C SER A 223 9.49 1.61 15.28
N ASN A 224 9.35 2.16 14.07
CA ASN A 224 8.06 2.65 13.56
C ASN A 224 7.04 1.51 13.50
N GLY A 225 7.44 0.32 13.03
CA GLY A 225 6.54 -0.84 12.99
C GLY A 225 6.04 -1.26 14.37
N LEU A 226 6.92 -1.28 15.37
CA LEU A 226 6.53 -1.54 16.76
C LEU A 226 5.60 -0.45 17.30
N THR A 227 5.85 0.81 16.98
CA THR A 227 4.97 1.92 17.36
C THR A 227 3.56 1.77 16.78
N TYR A 228 3.43 1.41 15.50
CA TYR A 228 2.11 1.17 14.90
C TYR A 228 1.38 -0.01 15.53
N LEU A 229 2.11 -1.09 15.84
CA LEU A 229 1.54 -2.22 16.56
C LEU A 229 0.95 -1.77 17.90
N GLU A 230 1.69 -1.01 18.70
CA GLU A 230 1.20 -0.51 19.99
C GLU A 230 -0.02 0.42 19.83
N ILE A 231 0.00 1.33 18.85
CA ILE A 231 -1.12 2.23 18.58
C ILE A 231 -2.39 1.45 18.22
N PHE A 232 -2.28 0.43 17.35
CA PHE A 232 -3.43 -0.37 16.94
C PHE A 232 -3.94 -1.27 18.09
N LYS A 233 -3.05 -1.78 18.94
CA LYS A 233 -3.43 -2.48 20.18
C LYS A 233 -4.14 -1.56 21.17
N GLU A 234 -3.65 -0.34 21.36
CA GLU A 234 -4.28 0.66 22.25
C GLU A 234 -5.69 1.04 21.76
N ARG A 235 -5.91 1.01 20.44
CA ARG A 235 -7.24 1.15 19.84
C ARG A 235 -8.18 -0.03 20.14
N GLY A 236 -7.65 -1.16 20.58
CA GLY A 236 -8.41 -2.37 20.90
C GLY A 236 -8.45 -3.40 19.76
N LEU A 237 -7.63 -3.24 18.72
CA LEU A 237 -7.54 -4.23 17.64
C LEU A 237 -6.63 -5.40 18.04
N ASP A 238 -7.02 -6.61 17.66
CA ASP A 238 -6.23 -7.82 17.87
C ASP A 238 -5.04 -7.85 16.89
N PRO A 239 -3.78 -7.97 17.36
CA PRO A 239 -2.62 -8.15 16.49
C PRO A 239 -2.75 -9.24 15.44
N ASP A 240 -3.40 -10.37 15.76
CA ASP A 240 -3.62 -11.48 14.82
C ASP A 240 -4.57 -11.06 13.67
N GLU A 241 -5.33 -9.99 13.85
CA GLU A 241 -6.24 -9.47 12.85
C GLU A 241 -5.59 -8.46 11.89
N PHE A 242 -4.74 -7.56 12.41
CA PHE A 242 -4.18 -6.47 11.60
C PHE A 242 -2.74 -6.67 11.13
N LEU A 243 -1.92 -7.52 11.77
CA LEU A 243 -0.50 -7.66 11.41
C LEU A 243 -0.29 -8.29 10.03
N VAL A 244 -1.24 -9.09 9.55
CA VAL A 244 -1.24 -9.62 8.18
C VAL A 244 -1.20 -8.51 7.12
N ASN A 245 -1.67 -7.30 7.47
CA ASN A 245 -1.70 -6.14 6.59
C ASN A 245 -0.44 -5.26 6.70
N PHE A 246 0.55 -5.65 7.52
CA PHE A 246 1.81 -4.93 7.61
C PHE A 246 2.74 -5.37 6.47
N SER A 247 3.30 -4.40 5.78
CA SER A 247 4.38 -4.62 4.82
C SER A 247 5.59 -3.74 5.16
N TRP A 248 6.74 -4.09 4.58
CA TRP A 248 8.01 -3.46 4.87
C TRP A 248 8.69 -3.00 3.59
N PHE A 249 9.31 -1.81 3.62
CA PHE A 249 10.01 -1.26 2.47
C PHE A 249 11.38 -0.68 2.85
N PHE A 250 12.47 -1.36 2.46
CA PHE A 250 13.84 -0.95 2.73
C PHE A 250 14.56 -0.55 1.43
N SER A 251 15.53 0.36 1.52
CA SER A 251 16.50 0.57 0.45
C SER A 251 17.67 -0.40 0.57
N ASN A 252 18.32 -0.67 -0.57
CA ASN A 252 19.61 -1.35 -0.61
C ASN A 252 20.61 -0.43 -1.31
N GLY A 253 21.75 -0.22 -0.65
CA GLY A 253 22.88 0.52 -1.21
C GLY A 253 24.17 -0.29 -1.15
N MET A 254 25.31 0.41 -1.30
CA MET A 254 26.62 -0.23 -1.41
C MET A 254 27.27 -0.59 -0.06
N SER A 255 26.76 -0.08 1.06
CA SER A 255 27.34 -0.35 2.38
C SER A 255 27.22 -1.83 2.76
N PRO A 256 28.26 -2.46 3.36
CA PRO A 256 28.23 -3.89 3.70
C PRO A 256 27.00 -4.36 4.50
N PRO A 257 26.43 -3.60 5.45
CA PRO A 257 25.26 -4.07 6.21
C PRO A 257 23.99 -4.27 5.37
N TYR A 258 23.87 -3.67 4.17
CA TYR A 258 22.73 -3.96 3.27
C TYR A 258 22.68 -5.43 2.86
N ALA A 259 23.83 -6.12 2.79
CA ALA A 259 23.87 -7.55 2.49
C ALA A 259 23.13 -8.42 3.53
N VAL A 260 22.90 -7.90 4.75
CA VAL A 260 22.26 -8.60 5.87
C VAL A 260 20.96 -7.94 6.36
N ILE A 261 20.59 -6.76 5.86
CA ILE A 261 19.48 -5.97 6.43
C ILE A 261 18.18 -6.77 6.55
N GLY A 262 17.75 -7.42 5.47
CA GLY A 262 16.48 -8.16 5.45
C GLY A 262 16.46 -9.37 6.40
N ARG A 263 17.59 -10.09 6.57
CA ARG A 263 17.65 -11.25 7.47
C ARG A 263 17.69 -10.84 8.94
N VAL A 264 18.34 -9.71 9.23
CA VAL A 264 18.38 -9.11 10.57
C VAL A 264 17.00 -8.61 10.96
N CYS A 265 16.35 -7.81 10.11
CA CYS A 265 15.02 -7.27 10.39
C CYS A 265 13.98 -8.37 10.62
N ARG A 266 13.95 -9.41 9.76
CA ARG A 266 13.04 -10.57 9.96
C ARG A 266 13.24 -11.26 11.30
N ARG A 267 14.49 -11.49 11.69
CA ARG A 267 14.80 -12.20 12.94
C ARG A 267 14.41 -11.36 14.17
N ILE A 268 14.71 -10.06 14.15
CA ILE A 268 14.31 -9.15 15.24
C ILE A 268 12.79 -9.12 15.36
N TRP A 269 12.08 -8.91 14.25
CA TRP A 269 10.61 -8.86 14.24
C TRP A 269 10.01 -10.17 14.76
N ALA A 270 10.41 -11.31 14.22
CA ALA A 270 9.87 -12.62 14.63
C ALA A 270 10.08 -12.90 16.13
N ILE A 271 11.27 -12.61 16.66
CA ILE A 271 11.58 -12.79 18.08
C ILE A 271 10.74 -11.82 18.93
N ALA A 272 10.61 -10.56 18.54
CA ALA A 272 9.78 -9.60 19.26
C ALA A 272 8.30 -10.03 19.29
N MET A 273 7.73 -10.44 18.15
CA MET A 273 6.32 -10.86 18.09
C MET A 273 6.05 -12.04 19.04
N ARG A 274 6.95 -13.03 19.06
CA ARG A 274 6.80 -14.20 19.92
C ARG A 274 7.11 -13.92 21.40
N ASP A 275 8.27 -13.35 21.69
CA ASP A 275 8.80 -13.28 23.06
C ASP A 275 8.30 -12.06 23.83
N VAL A 276 7.98 -10.95 23.15
CA VAL A 276 7.49 -9.71 23.78
C VAL A 276 5.98 -9.61 23.67
N TYR A 277 5.40 -9.92 22.50
CA TYR A 277 3.97 -9.79 22.26
C TYR A 277 3.17 -11.08 22.46
N GLY A 278 3.84 -12.23 22.62
CA GLY A 278 3.17 -13.51 22.86
C GLY A 278 2.39 -14.04 21.64
N LEU A 279 2.70 -13.57 20.43
CA LEU A 279 2.02 -13.97 19.20
C LEU A 279 2.62 -15.28 18.65
N GLU A 280 1.76 -16.15 18.15
CA GLU A 280 2.20 -17.43 17.57
C GLU A 280 2.85 -17.24 16.19
N ALA A 281 3.57 -18.25 15.73
CA ALA A 281 4.43 -18.12 14.54
C ALA A 281 3.66 -18.09 13.20
N ASP A 282 2.36 -18.38 13.23
CA ASP A 282 1.46 -18.55 12.07
C ASP A 282 0.36 -17.47 11.98
N SER A 283 0.34 -16.49 12.90
CA SER A 283 -0.56 -15.32 12.89
C SER A 283 -0.18 -14.29 11.83
#